data_AF-A0A973I0D9-F1
#
_entry.id   AF-A0A973I0D9-F1
#
_cell.length_a   1.000
_cell.length_b   1.000
_cell.length_c   1.000
_cell.angle_alpha   90.00
_cell.angle_beta   90.00
_cell.angle_gamma   90.00
#
_symmetry.space_group_name_H-M   'P 1'
#
loop_
_entity.id
_entity.type
_entity.pdbx_description
1 polymer ?
#
loop_
_entity_poly.entity_id
_entity_poly.type
_entity_poly.pdbx_seq_one_letter_code
_entity_poly.pdbx_strand_id
1 'polypeptide(L)'
;MKRILLICAFSLALCPHLQGQAPSPEQWLERAPGTDFELADWSTIGGWFDRIGEQLDTVRTIEVGTSTEGRPFRICIISSGENMARLPRIQAMSRSIADPRNLSEAAAEKLLEEAVPILFVSCNMHSTEIAAAEMSMTLAWNLATSQDEPWASARRE
;
A
#
# COMPACT_ATOMS: atom_id res chain seq x y z
N MET A 1 30.45 -59.89 -7.60
CA MET A 1 29.56 -59.43 -6.52
C MET A 1 29.28 -57.94 -6.76
N LYS A 2 28.09 -57.62 -7.29
CA LYS A 2 27.72 -56.28 -7.76
C LYS A 2 27.31 -55.42 -6.55
N ARG A 3 28.08 -54.38 -6.23
CA ARG A 3 27.72 -53.36 -5.24
C ARG A 3 26.85 -52.31 -5.95
N ILE A 4 25.54 -52.34 -5.67
CA ILE A 4 24.60 -51.31 -6.11
C ILE A 4 24.75 -50.14 -5.13
N LEU A 5 25.29 -49.03 -5.62
CA LEU A 5 25.36 -47.77 -4.90
C LEU A 5 24.01 -47.07 -5.06
N LEU A 6 23.20 -47.03 -4.00
CA LEU A 6 22.01 -46.17 -3.95
C LEU A 6 22.47 -44.71 -3.86
N ILE A 7 22.21 -43.94 -4.91
CA ILE A 7 22.32 -42.47 -4.88
C ILE A 7 20.97 -41.95 -4.37
N CYS A 8 20.92 -41.49 -3.12
CA CYS A 8 19.80 -40.71 -2.60
C CYS A 8 19.78 -39.36 -3.32
N ALA A 9 18.83 -39.18 -4.23
CA ALA A 9 18.52 -37.87 -4.80
C ALA A 9 17.92 -36.97 -3.70
N PHE A 10 18.67 -35.94 -3.30
CA PHE A 10 18.19 -34.90 -2.40
C PHE A 10 17.33 -33.92 -3.23
N SER A 11 16.03 -34.18 -3.28
CA SER A 11 15.07 -33.26 -3.90
C SER A 11 14.99 -32.01 -3.03
N LEU A 12 15.60 -30.90 -3.46
CA LEU A 12 15.26 -29.57 -2.94
C LEU A 12 13.79 -29.32 -3.30
N ALA A 13 12.90 -29.53 -2.33
CA ALA A 13 11.55 -29.02 -2.43
C ALA A 13 11.64 -27.48 -2.45
N LEU A 14 11.38 -26.86 -3.60
CA LEU A 14 10.93 -25.48 -3.62
C LEU A 14 9.60 -25.45 -2.87
N CYS A 15 9.63 -25.19 -1.57
CA CYS A 15 8.45 -24.72 -0.87
C CYS A 15 8.10 -23.38 -1.53
N PRO A 16 6.95 -23.23 -2.21
CA PRO A 16 6.49 -21.90 -2.54
C PRO A 16 6.45 -21.13 -1.23
N HIS A 17 7.06 -19.95 -1.18
CA HIS A 17 6.78 -19.01 -0.12
C HIS A 17 5.27 -18.75 -0.22
N LEU A 18 4.49 -19.38 0.65
CA LEU A 18 3.19 -18.85 1.01
C LEU A 18 3.50 -17.50 1.64
N GLN A 19 3.53 -16.43 0.84
CA GLN A 19 3.34 -15.10 1.37
C GLN A 19 2.02 -15.15 2.12
N GLY A 20 2.10 -15.07 3.45
CA GLY A 20 0.92 -14.96 4.28
C GLY A 20 0.08 -13.81 3.73
N GLN A 21 -1.20 -14.08 3.50
CA GLN A 21 -2.16 -13.05 3.11
C GLN A 21 -2.12 -11.95 4.17
N ALA A 22 -2.05 -10.69 3.74
CA ALA A 22 -2.07 -9.57 4.67
C ALA A 22 -3.33 -9.62 5.55
N PRO A 23 -3.25 -9.30 6.85
CA PRO A 23 -4.41 -9.33 7.71
C PRO A 23 -5.37 -8.20 7.32
N SER A 24 -6.66 -8.53 7.20
CA SER A 24 -7.69 -7.49 7.11
C SER A 24 -7.70 -6.63 8.39
N PRO A 25 -8.29 -5.42 8.35
CA PRO A 25 -8.44 -4.60 9.55
C PRO A 25 -9.11 -5.36 10.71
N GLU A 26 -10.14 -6.15 10.42
CA GLU A 26 -10.86 -6.95 11.43
C GLU A 26 -10.00 -8.06 12.00
N GLN A 27 -9.20 -8.75 11.17
CA GLN A 27 -8.26 -9.77 11.64
C GLN A 27 -7.15 -9.18 12.50
N TRP A 28 -6.69 -7.96 12.19
CA TRP A 28 -5.65 -7.28 12.95
C TRP A 28 -6.14 -6.72 14.28
N LEU A 29 -7.35 -6.15 14.30
CA LEU A 29 -7.95 -5.58 15.50
C LEU A 29 -8.64 -6.63 16.38
N GLU A 30 -8.90 -7.83 15.85
CA GLU A 30 -9.74 -8.88 16.46
C GLU A 30 -11.18 -8.44 16.73
N ARG A 31 -11.63 -7.40 15.99
CA ARG A 31 -12.97 -6.81 16.01
C ARG A 31 -13.17 -5.93 14.78
N ALA A 32 -14.41 -5.53 14.51
CA ALA A 32 -14.67 -4.56 13.46
C ALA A 32 -14.02 -3.19 13.76
N PRO A 33 -13.47 -2.49 12.75
CA PRO A 33 -13.14 -1.08 12.88
C PRO A 33 -14.38 -0.26 13.29
N GLY A 34 -14.23 0.60 14.29
CA GLY A 34 -15.30 1.45 14.81
C GLY A 34 -16.25 0.77 15.81
N THR A 35 -15.90 -0.40 16.36
CA THR A 35 -16.67 -1.01 17.46
C THR A 35 -16.82 -0.05 18.64
N ASP A 36 -18.05 0.06 19.15
CA ASP A 36 -18.38 0.94 20.26
C ASP A 36 -17.47 0.74 21.47
N PHE A 37 -16.95 1.85 22.00
CA PHE A 37 -16.08 1.91 23.19
C PHE A 37 -14.71 1.21 23.04
N GLU A 38 -14.30 0.88 21.81
CA GLU A 38 -12.99 0.27 21.55
C GLU A 38 -12.19 1.11 20.55
N LEU A 39 -10.97 1.52 20.96
CA LEU A 39 -10.10 2.38 20.15
C LEU A 39 -8.72 1.75 19.97
N ALA A 40 -8.27 1.65 18.72
CA ALA A 40 -6.90 1.32 18.40
C ALA A 40 -6.00 2.56 18.58
N ASP A 41 -4.84 2.35 19.18
CA ASP A 41 -3.85 3.42 19.34
C ASP A 41 -2.98 3.59 18.07
N TRP A 42 -2.12 4.59 18.11
CA TRP A 42 -1.18 4.91 17.03
C TRP A 42 -0.31 3.73 16.60
N SER A 43 0.17 2.93 17.56
CA SER A 43 1.06 1.80 17.29
C SER A 43 0.32 0.66 16.61
N THR A 44 -0.93 0.40 17.05
CA THR A 44 -1.80 -0.61 16.44
C THR A 44 -2.16 -0.24 15.00
N ILE A 45 -2.62 0.99 14.76
CA ILE A 45 -3.02 1.43 13.40
C ILE A 45 -1.78 1.53 12.50
N GLY A 46 -0.71 2.18 12.98
CA GLY A 46 0.54 2.33 12.22
C GLY A 46 1.19 1.00 11.88
N GLY A 47 1.21 0.06 12.82
CA GLY A 47 1.74 -1.29 12.61
C GLY A 47 0.97 -2.07 11.55
N TRP A 48 -0.35 -1.89 11.45
CA TRP A 48 -1.14 -2.49 10.38
C TRP A 48 -0.78 -1.91 9.01
N PHE A 49 -0.63 -0.58 8.89
CA PHE A 49 -0.20 0.06 7.64
C PHE A 49 1.21 -0.39 7.21
N ASP A 50 2.12 -0.60 8.17
CA ASP A 50 3.44 -1.15 7.89
C ASP A 50 3.30 -2.60 7.38
N ARG A 51 2.49 -3.43 8.05
CA ARG A 51 2.23 -4.84 7.68
C ARG A 51 1.67 -5.01 6.27
N ILE A 52 0.67 -4.21 5.87
CA ILE A 52 0.10 -4.29 4.51
C ILE A 52 1.07 -3.78 3.45
N GLY A 53 1.89 -2.76 3.77
CA GLY A 53 2.93 -2.25 2.87
C GLY A 53 4.07 -3.24 2.63
N GLU A 54 4.30 -4.18 3.56
CA GLU A 54 5.26 -5.27 3.40
C GLU A 54 4.71 -6.47 2.60
N GLN A 55 3.38 -6.66 2.58
CA GLN A 55 2.77 -7.91 2.09
C GLN A 55 1.96 -7.75 0.80
N LEU A 56 1.52 -6.53 0.46
CA LEU A 56 0.69 -6.28 -0.71
C LEU A 56 1.48 -5.52 -1.78
N ASP A 57 1.57 -6.10 -2.98
CA ASP A 57 2.21 -5.45 -4.14
C ASP A 57 1.50 -4.15 -4.59
N THR A 58 0.26 -3.95 -4.12
CA THR A 58 -0.58 -2.78 -4.39
C THR A 58 -0.39 -1.65 -3.36
N VAL A 59 0.46 -1.86 -2.35
CA VAL A 59 0.64 -0.92 -1.24
C VAL A 59 2.13 -0.63 -1.02
N ARG A 60 2.44 0.63 -0.72
CA ARG A 60 3.75 1.02 -0.20
C ARG A 60 3.57 2.04 0.91
N THR A 61 4.02 1.69 2.11
CA THR A 61 4.06 2.61 3.24
C THR A 61 5.47 3.18 3.35
N ILE A 62 5.59 4.51 3.40
CA ILE A 62 6.86 5.22 3.56
C ILE A 62 6.80 6.13 4.78
N GLU A 63 7.91 6.21 5.51
CA GLU A 63 8.11 7.25 6.52
C GLU A 63 8.60 8.53 5.82
N VAL A 64 7.92 9.65 6.10
CA VAL A 64 8.24 10.97 5.53
C VAL A 64 8.80 11.94 6.57
N GLY A 65 8.94 11.48 7.81
CA GLY A 65 9.51 12.25 8.91
C GLY A 65 9.05 11.71 10.26
N THR A 66 9.27 12.49 11.29
CA THR A 66 8.93 12.13 12.66
C THR A 66 8.11 13.25 13.31
N SER A 67 7.10 12.89 14.11
CA SER A 67 6.32 13.85 14.87
C SER A 67 7.13 14.48 16.01
N THR A 68 6.58 15.51 16.65
CA THR A 68 7.16 16.15 17.83
C THR A 68 7.34 15.21 19.01
N GLU A 69 6.55 14.13 19.07
CA GLU A 69 6.65 13.08 20.11
C GLU A 69 7.52 11.90 19.67
N GLY A 70 8.26 12.01 18.57
CA GLY A 70 9.12 10.93 18.10
C GLY A 70 8.38 9.80 17.36
N ARG A 71 7.14 10.01 16.94
CA ARG A 71 6.35 8.98 16.24
C ARG A 71 6.55 9.05 14.73
N PRO A 72 6.70 7.92 14.01
CA PRO A 72 6.94 7.94 12.56
C PRO A 72 5.76 8.51 11.78
N PHE A 73 5.96 9.60 11.05
CA PHE A 73 4.93 10.20 10.18
C PHE A 73 4.97 9.51 8.82
N ARG A 74 3.86 8.91 8.41
CA ARG A 74 3.82 7.98 7.28
C ARG A 74 2.90 8.45 6.17
N ILE A 75 3.20 8.00 4.95
CA ILE A 75 2.28 8.02 3.81
C ILE A 75 2.09 6.57 3.35
N CYS A 76 0.83 6.15 3.25
CA CYS A 76 0.45 4.90 2.59
C CYS A 76 0.04 5.21 1.14
N ILE A 77 0.80 4.68 0.18
CA ILE A 77 0.53 4.82 -1.24
C ILE A 77 -0.16 3.54 -1.70
N ILE A 78 -1.30 3.67 -2.39
CA ILE A 78 -2.09 2.53 -2.88
C ILE A 78 -2.35 2.73 -4.37
N SER A 79 -2.08 1.71 -5.18
CA SER A 79 -2.33 1.69 -6.63
C SER A 79 -2.19 0.27 -7.18
N SER A 80 -2.36 0.09 -8.49
CA SER A 80 -2.09 -1.18 -9.15
C SER A 80 -0.61 -1.57 -9.03
N GLY A 81 -0.31 -2.88 -9.08
CA GLY A 81 1.07 -3.35 -9.08
C GLY A 81 1.90 -2.78 -10.24
N GLU A 82 1.26 -2.57 -11.40
CA GLU A 82 1.88 -1.91 -12.55
C GLU A 82 2.29 -0.47 -12.24
N ASN A 83 1.38 0.33 -11.66
CA ASN A 83 1.69 1.69 -11.24
C ASN A 83 2.75 1.72 -10.13
N MET A 84 2.70 0.79 -9.18
CA MET A 84 3.71 0.66 -8.12
C MET A 84 5.11 0.36 -8.67
N ALA A 85 5.22 -0.47 -9.70
CA ALA A 85 6.48 -0.78 -10.37
C ALA A 85 7.09 0.46 -11.08
N ARG A 86 6.25 1.40 -11.54
CA ARG A 86 6.67 2.65 -12.21
C ARG A 86 6.44 3.91 -11.38
N LEU A 87 6.27 3.78 -10.05
CA LEU A 87 5.94 4.90 -9.16
C LEU A 87 6.91 6.10 -9.27
N PRO A 88 8.25 5.91 -9.35
CA PRO A 88 9.17 7.04 -9.56
C PRO A 88 8.91 7.81 -10.86
N ARG A 89 8.50 7.12 -11.93
CA ARG A 89 8.14 7.75 -13.20
C ARG A 89 6.85 8.56 -13.06
N ILE A 90 5.82 8.01 -12.43
CA ILE A 90 4.56 8.72 -12.14
C ILE A 90 4.83 10.00 -11.34
N GLN A 91 5.66 9.92 -10.30
CA GLN A 91 6.05 11.09 -9.50
C GLN A 91 6.79 12.15 -10.32
N ALA A 92 7.74 11.74 -11.18
CA ALA A 92 8.46 12.66 -12.05
C ALA A 92 7.53 13.34 -13.07
N MET A 93 6.61 12.59 -13.69
CA MET A 93 5.61 13.13 -14.63
C MET A 93 4.71 14.14 -13.93
N SER A 94 4.16 13.79 -12.75
CA SER A 94 3.32 14.68 -11.95
C SER A 94 4.04 16.00 -11.62
N ARG A 95 5.33 15.96 -11.26
CA ARG A 95 6.14 17.18 -11.02
C ARG A 95 6.30 18.03 -12.28
N SER A 96 6.58 17.42 -13.43
CA SER A 96 6.69 18.15 -14.70
C SER A 96 5.36 18.77 -15.14
N ILE A 97 4.23 18.09 -14.88
CA ILE A 97 2.89 18.62 -15.17
C ILE A 97 2.55 19.78 -14.22
N ALA A 98 2.92 19.66 -12.93
CA ALA A 98 2.68 20.70 -11.93
C ALA A 98 3.50 21.98 -12.17
N ASP A 99 4.68 21.86 -12.79
CA ASP A 99 5.53 22.99 -13.19
C ASP A 99 5.87 22.94 -14.69
N PRO A 100 4.96 23.40 -15.57
CA PRO A 100 5.11 23.26 -17.01
C PRO A 100 6.02 24.32 -17.64
N ARG A 101 6.69 25.18 -16.87
CA ARG A 101 7.49 26.32 -17.39
C ARG A 101 8.59 25.91 -18.39
N ASN A 102 9.06 24.67 -18.30
CA ASN A 102 10.09 24.10 -19.17
C ASN A 102 9.56 23.00 -20.10
N LEU A 103 8.25 22.90 -20.29
CA LEU A 103 7.59 21.83 -21.03
C LEU A 103 7.02 22.39 -22.34
N SER A 104 7.38 21.79 -23.48
CA SER A 104 6.72 22.12 -24.75
C SER A 104 5.32 21.51 -24.78
N GLU A 105 4.43 22.08 -25.60
CA GLU A 105 3.06 21.59 -25.77
C GLU A 105 3.03 20.11 -26.21
N ALA A 106 3.82 19.75 -27.22
CA ALA A 106 3.93 18.36 -27.68
C ALA A 106 4.51 17.41 -26.62
N ALA A 107 5.35 17.89 -25.70
CA ALA A 107 5.83 17.09 -24.59
C ALA A 107 4.76 16.96 -23.49
N ALA A 108 3.98 18.01 -23.26
CA ALA A 108 2.87 18.01 -22.32
C ALA A 108 1.78 17.03 -22.73
N GLU A 109 1.37 17.02 -24.01
CA GLU A 109 0.38 16.08 -24.54
C GLU A 109 0.81 14.63 -24.30
N LYS A 110 2.06 14.29 -24.61
CA LYS A 110 2.61 12.94 -24.36
C LYS A 110 2.63 12.57 -22.88
N LEU A 111 2.94 13.52 -21.99
CA LEU A 111 2.90 13.27 -20.56
C LEU A 111 1.47 13.02 -20.06
N LEU A 112 0.48 13.72 -20.61
CA LEU A 112 -0.92 13.57 -20.23
C LEU A 112 -1.52 12.23 -20.67
N GLU A 113 -1.07 11.67 -21.81
CA GLU A 113 -1.47 10.32 -22.26
C GLU A 113 -1.06 9.22 -21.27
N GLU A 114 0.06 9.41 -20.56
CA GLU A 114 0.59 8.42 -19.60
C GLU A 114 0.32 8.79 -18.13
N ALA A 115 -0.23 9.99 -17.88
CA ALA A 115 -0.45 10.50 -16.54
C ALA A 115 -1.51 9.67 -15.79
N VAL A 116 -1.29 9.52 -14.50
CA VAL A 116 -2.25 8.87 -13.59
C VAL A 116 -2.76 9.93 -12.62
N PRO A 117 -4.08 10.04 -12.38
CA PRO A 117 -4.62 10.93 -11.36
C PRO A 117 -4.05 10.58 -9.98
N ILE A 118 -3.66 11.59 -9.20
CA ILE A 118 -3.16 11.41 -7.82
C ILE A 118 -4.15 12.04 -6.86
N LEU A 119 -4.79 11.22 -6.04
CA LEU A 119 -5.66 11.66 -4.95
C LEU A 119 -4.91 11.56 -3.62
N PHE A 120 -4.86 12.66 -2.87
CA PHE A 120 -4.32 12.69 -1.51
C PHE A 120 -5.46 12.74 -0.50
N VAL A 121 -5.58 11.71 0.33
CA VAL A 121 -6.56 11.62 1.42
C VAL A 121 -5.81 11.73 2.75
N SER A 122 -6.13 12.76 3.54
CA SER A 122 -5.63 12.88 4.91
C SER A 122 -6.75 12.54 5.88
N CYS A 123 -6.46 11.68 6.85
CA CYS A 123 -7.39 11.30 7.90
C CYS A 123 -6.88 11.79 9.26
N ASN A 124 -7.81 12.12 10.16
CA ASN A 124 -7.52 12.36 11.58
C ASN A 124 -6.50 13.49 11.85
N MET A 125 -6.66 14.63 11.15
CA MET A 125 -5.86 15.84 11.40
C MET A 125 -6.08 16.39 12.82
N HIS A 126 -7.31 16.30 13.33
CA HIS A 126 -7.62 16.61 14.72
C HIS A 126 -7.57 15.33 15.56
N SER A 127 -6.77 15.34 16.63
CA SER A 127 -6.54 14.16 17.48
C SER A 127 -7.80 13.60 18.16
N THR A 128 -8.85 14.42 18.28
CA THR A 128 -10.13 14.02 18.91
C THR A 128 -11.17 13.50 17.91
N GLU A 129 -10.93 13.60 16.59
CA GLU A 129 -11.82 13.10 15.53
C GLU A 129 -11.45 11.66 15.14
N ILE A 130 -11.49 10.78 16.13
CA ILE A 130 -10.92 9.42 16.08
C ILE A 130 -11.57 8.48 15.05
N ALA A 131 -12.81 8.74 14.62
CA ALA A 131 -13.51 7.89 13.66
C ALA A 131 -12.76 7.73 12.34
N ALA A 132 -12.07 8.80 11.90
CA ALA A 132 -11.30 8.78 10.66
C ALA A 132 -10.07 7.87 10.74
N ALA A 133 -9.51 7.62 11.93
CA ALA A 133 -8.31 6.81 12.10
C ALA A 133 -8.58 5.33 11.76
N GLU A 134 -9.59 4.71 12.38
CA GLU A 134 -9.96 3.32 12.07
C GLU A 134 -10.67 3.18 10.72
N MET A 135 -11.46 4.19 10.28
CA MET A 135 -12.04 4.19 8.93
C MET A 135 -10.96 4.13 7.84
N SER A 136 -9.82 4.80 8.04
CA SER A 136 -8.73 4.78 7.07
C SER A 136 -8.18 3.37 6.81
N MET A 137 -8.25 2.47 7.80
CA MET A 137 -7.85 1.08 7.63
C MET A 137 -8.79 0.34 6.67
N THR A 138 -10.10 0.50 6.87
CA THR A 138 -11.12 -0.08 5.97
C THR A 138 -10.99 0.47 4.55
N LEU A 139 -10.82 1.79 4.41
CA LEU A 139 -10.63 2.42 3.11
C LEU A 139 -9.39 1.88 2.39
N ALA A 140 -8.25 1.86 3.08
CA ALA A 140 -6.99 1.36 2.54
C ALA A 140 -7.10 -0.11 2.14
N TRP A 141 -7.72 -0.95 2.97
CA TRP A 141 -7.91 -2.37 2.69
C TRP A 141 -8.74 -2.60 1.43
N ASN A 142 -9.87 -1.91 1.30
CA ASN A 142 -10.73 -2.03 0.13
C ASN A 142 -10.01 -1.56 -1.14
N LEU A 143 -9.36 -0.39 -1.09
CA LEU A 143 -8.57 0.13 -2.21
C LEU A 143 -7.43 -0.80 -2.59
N ALA A 144 -6.78 -1.48 -1.64
CA ALA A 144 -5.63 -2.33 -1.90
C ALA A 144 -5.99 -3.73 -2.41
N THR A 145 -7.13 -4.29 -1.96
CA THR A 145 -7.43 -5.73 -2.11
C THR A 145 -8.74 -6.05 -2.83
N SER A 146 -9.74 -5.15 -2.79
CA SER A 146 -11.06 -5.46 -3.36
C SER A 146 -11.01 -5.49 -4.88
N GLN A 147 -11.74 -6.45 -5.44
CA GLN A 147 -12.00 -6.56 -6.88
C GLN A 147 -13.38 -6.05 -7.27
N ASP A 148 -14.17 -5.57 -6.30
CA ASP A 148 -15.47 -4.96 -6.53
C ASP A 148 -15.31 -3.49 -6.94
N GLU A 149 -16.29 -2.98 -7.68
CA GLU A 149 -16.38 -1.56 -7.97
C GLU A 149 -16.94 -0.77 -6.77
N PRO A 150 -16.47 0.46 -6.52
CA PRO A 150 -15.54 1.24 -7.33
C PRO A 150 -14.04 1.01 -7.00
N TRP A 151 -13.70 0.08 -6.10
CA TRP A 151 -12.33 -0.06 -5.59
C TRP A 151 -11.35 -0.55 -6.64
N ALA A 152 -11.80 -1.45 -7.49
CA ALA A 152 -10.96 -2.07 -8.49
C ALA A 152 -10.56 -1.09 -9.60
N SER A 153 -11.50 -0.28 -10.11
CA SER A 153 -11.20 0.81 -11.07
C SER A 153 -10.34 1.90 -10.42
N ALA A 154 -10.70 2.38 -9.23
CA ALA A 154 -9.95 3.43 -8.52
C ALA A 154 -8.48 3.06 -8.25
N ARG A 155 -8.15 1.77 -8.17
CA ARG A 155 -6.77 1.30 -8.02
C ARG A 155 -6.02 1.22 -9.36
N ARG A 156 -6.72 0.92 -10.46
CA ARG A 156 -6.11 0.64 -11.78
C ARG A 156 -5.99 1.89 -12.66
N GLU A 157 -7.02 2.72 -12.64
CA GLU A 157 -7.22 3.88 -13.51
C GLU A 157 -6.75 5.17 -12.82
#